data_AF-L0IM54-F1
#
_entry.id   AF-L0IM54-F1
#
_cell.length_a   1.000
_cell.length_b   1.000
_cell.length_c   1.000
_cell.angle_alpha   90.00
_cell.angle_beta   90.00
_cell.angle_gamma   90.00
#
_symmetry.space_group_name_H-M   'P 1'
#
loop_
_entity.id
_entity.type
_entity.pdbx_description
1 polymer ?
#
loop_
_entity_poly.entity_id
_entity_poly.type
_entity_poly.pdbx_seq_one_letter_code
_entity_poly.pdbx_strand_id
1 'polypeptide(L)'
;MPTDDTRSGVGRALIALLADIVCVIVFATIGRRSHAEGLTAAGIAQTAWPFLAGTGAGWLLIGGWRRPFAVIPTGVAVWIGTVVVGMLLRKATSAGVQTSFVVVASIATAVLLLGWRAVPALRHRS
;
A
#
# COMPACT_ATOMS: atom_id res chain seq x y z
N MET A 1 -26.33 6.43 22.71
CA MET A 1 -25.63 5.12 22.70
C MET A 1 -24.98 4.95 21.34
N PRO A 2 -23.65 5.03 21.19
CA PRO A 2 -23.00 4.71 19.91
C PRO A 2 -23.25 3.23 19.63
N THR A 3 -23.87 2.93 18.49
CA THR A 3 -24.14 1.56 18.04
C THR A 3 -22.82 0.83 17.83
N ASP A 4 -22.73 -0.45 18.21
CA ASP A 4 -21.54 -1.30 18.04
C ASP A 4 -21.01 -1.35 16.60
N ASP A 5 -21.85 -0.97 15.65
CA ASP A 5 -21.57 -0.87 14.22
C ASP A 5 -20.40 0.08 13.89
N THR A 6 -20.31 1.24 14.55
CA THR A 6 -19.22 2.21 14.32
C THR A 6 -17.87 1.66 14.79
N ARG A 7 -17.85 0.97 15.94
CA ARG A 7 -16.62 0.35 16.48
C ARG A 7 -16.14 -0.78 15.57
N SER A 8 -17.07 -1.57 15.03
CA SER A 8 -16.77 -2.64 14.08
C SER A 8 -16.20 -2.10 12.76
N GLY A 9 -16.75 -0.99 12.24
CA GLY A 9 -16.29 -0.33 11.03
C GLY A 9 -14.87 0.23 11.16
N VAL A 10 -14.56 0.89 12.28
CA VAL A 10 -13.21 1.39 12.58
C VAL A 10 -12.21 0.23 12.68
N GLY A 11 -12.54 -0.85 13.40
CA GLY A 11 -11.67 -2.01 13.52
C GLY A 11 -11.33 -2.64 12.16
N ARG A 12 -12.34 -2.78 11.29
CA ARG A 12 -12.17 -3.27 9.92
C ARG A 12 -11.28 -2.38 9.06
N ALA A 13 -11.44 -1.06 9.17
CA ALA A 13 -10.60 -0.10 8.45
C ALA A 13 -9.14 -0.16 8.93
N LEU A 14 -8.92 -0.25 10.25
CA LEU A 14 -7.58 -0.37 10.84
C LEU A 14 -6.86 -1.65 10.37
N ILE A 15 -7.55 -2.80 10.38
CA ILE A 15 -6.99 -4.07 9.91
C ILE A 15 -6.53 -3.94 8.44
N ALA A 16 -7.37 -3.38 7.59
CA ALA A 16 -7.06 -3.20 6.18
C ALA A 16 -5.90 -2.21 5.95
N LEU A 17 -5.87 -1.11 6.70
CA LEU A 17 -4.77 -0.13 6.63
C LEU A 17 -3.44 -0.76 7.09
N LEU A 18 -3.45 -1.54 8.17
CA LEU A 18 -2.28 -2.27 8.65
C LEU A 18 -1.79 -3.29 7.61
N ALA A 19 -2.70 -4.01 6.95
CA ALA A 19 -2.33 -4.92 5.86
C ALA A 19 -1.63 -4.19 4.71
N ASP A 20 -2.10 -3.00 4.32
CA ASP A 20 -1.44 -2.19 3.30
C ASP A 20 -0.05 -1.69 3.73
N ILE A 21 0.07 -1.23 4.98
CA ILE A 21 1.35 -0.80 5.54
C ILE A 21 2.34 -1.96 5.52
N VAL A 22 1.93 -3.15 5.95
CA VAL A 22 2.77 -4.36 5.90
C VAL A 22 3.16 -4.70 4.47
N CYS A 23 2.23 -4.62 3.52
CA CYS A 23 2.52 -4.84 2.09
C CYS A 23 3.62 -3.88 1.58
N VAL A 24 3.53 -2.59 1.91
CA VAL A 24 4.53 -1.59 1.48
C VAL A 24 5.88 -1.82 2.16
N ILE A 25 5.89 -2.20 3.45
CA ILE A 25 7.13 -2.55 4.16
C ILE A 25 7.77 -3.78 3.52
N VAL A 26 6.99 -4.83 3.23
CA VAL A 26 7.47 -6.05 2.55
C VAL A 26 8.04 -5.71 1.18
N PHE A 27 7.37 -4.89 0.39
CA PHE A 27 7.88 -4.38 -0.88
C PHE A 27 9.24 -3.69 -0.71
N ALA A 28 9.36 -2.76 0.26
CA ALA A 28 10.60 -2.05 0.52
C ALA A 28 11.73 -3.00 0.96
N THR A 29 11.47 -3.92 1.87
CA THR A 29 12.45 -4.90 2.36
C THR A 29 12.94 -5.82 1.23
N ILE A 30 12.01 -6.37 0.42
CA ILE A 30 12.35 -7.24 -0.71
C ILE A 30 13.12 -6.46 -1.77
N GLY A 31 12.70 -5.24 -2.11
CA GLY A 31 13.38 -4.38 -3.07
C GLY A 31 14.83 -4.12 -2.67
N ARG A 32 15.06 -3.71 -1.42
CA ARG A 32 16.42 -3.50 -0.88
C ARG A 32 17.27 -4.76 -0.96
N ARG A 33 16.74 -5.91 -0.52
CA ARG A 33 17.43 -7.19 -0.60
C ARG A 33 17.80 -7.55 -2.04
N SER A 34 16.89 -7.31 -2.98
CA SER A 34 17.07 -7.65 -4.40
C SER A 34 18.15 -6.80 -5.07
N HIS A 35 18.34 -5.57 -4.62
CA HIS A 35 19.40 -4.67 -5.08
C HIS A 35 20.69 -4.78 -4.26
N ALA A 36 20.83 -5.81 -3.42
CA ALA A 36 21.95 -6.01 -2.50
C ALA A 36 22.22 -4.79 -1.58
N GLU A 37 21.18 -4.00 -1.30
CA GLU A 37 21.26 -2.89 -0.37
C GLU A 37 21.17 -3.38 1.08
N GLY A 38 21.80 -2.66 2.01
CA GLY A 38 21.77 -3.02 3.44
C GLY A 38 20.34 -3.03 4.01
N LEU A 39 20.01 -4.08 4.78
CA LEU A 39 18.72 -4.26 5.46
C LEU A 39 18.72 -3.62 6.86
N THR A 40 18.95 -2.31 6.91
CA THR A 40 18.83 -1.53 8.14
C THR A 40 17.40 -1.00 8.30
N ALA A 41 16.94 -0.83 9.54
CA ALA A 41 15.62 -0.24 9.81
C ALA A 41 15.47 1.14 9.15
N ALA A 42 16.51 1.98 9.24
CA ALA A 42 16.55 3.29 8.58
C ALA A 42 16.49 3.18 7.05
N GLY A 43 17.20 2.22 6.43
CA GLY A 43 17.16 2.02 4.98
C GLY A 43 15.81 1.55 4.48
N ILE A 44 15.15 0.65 5.21
CA ILE A 44 13.77 0.22 4.92
C ILE A 44 12.82 1.39 5.05
N ALA A 45 12.90 2.17 6.13
CA ALA A 45 12.08 3.38 6.32
C ALA A 45 12.29 4.39 5.19
N GLN A 46 13.54 4.64 4.79
CA GLN A 46 13.90 5.54 3.69
C GLN A 46 13.29 5.10 2.35
N THR A 47 13.18 3.78 2.14
CA THR A 47 12.61 3.20 0.92
C THR A 47 11.09 3.19 0.97
N ALA A 48 10.50 2.93 2.14
CA ALA A 48 9.06 2.74 2.32
C ALA A 48 8.27 4.05 2.43
N TRP A 49 8.81 5.09 3.08
CA TRP A 49 8.05 6.31 3.40
C TRP A 49 7.37 6.99 2.19
N PRO A 50 7.96 7.08 0.98
CA PRO A 50 7.30 7.71 -0.16
C PRO A 50 6.03 6.94 -0.57
N PHE A 51 6.10 5.61 -0.52
CA PHE A 51 5.00 4.71 -0.87
C PHE A 51 3.95 4.66 0.24
N LEU A 52 4.36 4.72 1.51
CA LEU A 52 3.43 4.84 2.63
C LEU A 52 2.65 6.16 2.58
N ALA A 53 3.31 7.26 2.24
CA ALA A 53 2.64 8.54 2.02
C ALA A 53 1.60 8.44 0.89
N GLY A 54 1.95 7.80 -0.23
CA GLY A 54 1.01 7.53 -1.31
C GLY A 54 -0.16 6.63 -0.93
N THR A 55 0.10 5.62 -0.11
CA THR A 55 -0.92 4.71 0.44
C THR A 55 -1.92 5.49 1.29
N GLY A 56 -1.43 6.34 2.20
CA GLY A 56 -2.27 7.23 3.00
C GLY A 56 -3.09 8.20 2.15
N ALA A 57 -2.47 8.82 1.14
CA ALA A 57 -3.16 9.69 0.20
C ALA A 57 -4.31 8.96 -0.53
N GLY A 58 -4.05 7.75 -1.04
CA GLY A 58 -5.09 6.94 -1.70
C GLY A 58 -6.26 6.59 -0.78
N TRP A 59 -5.98 6.25 0.48
CA TRP A 59 -7.00 6.01 1.50
C TRP A 59 -7.87 7.25 1.78
N LEU A 60 -7.23 8.42 1.92
CA LEU A 60 -7.93 9.67 2.18
C LEU A 60 -8.79 10.10 1.00
N LEU A 61 -8.27 10.04 -0.22
CA LEU A 61 -8.95 10.47 -1.44
C LEU A 61 -10.23 9.66 -1.71
N ILE A 62 -10.18 8.34 -1.51
CA ILE A 62 -11.33 7.47 -1.79
C ILE A 62 -12.27 7.27 -0.60
N GLY A 63 -11.89 7.78 0.59
CA GLY A 63 -12.58 7.46 1.84
C GLY A 63 -12.55 5.96 2.13
N GLY A 64 -11.36 5.35 2.07
CA GLY A 64 -11.17 3.88 2.10
C GLY A 64 -11.79 3.17 3.30
N TRP A 65 -12.02 3.90 4.39
CA TRP A 65 -12.74 3.43 5.58
C TRP A 65 -14.20 3.03 5.31
N ARG A 66 -14.82 3.47 4.22
CA ARG A 66 -16.18 3.07 3.83
C ARG A 66 -16.26 1.64 3.28
N ARG A 67 -15.22 1.21 2.55
CA ARG A 67 -15.15 -0.13 1.92
C ARG A 67 -13.71 -0.67 1.96
N PRO A 68 -13.15 -0.93 3.16
CA PRO A 68 -11.71 -1.14 3.35
C PRO A 68 -11.15 -2.39 2.64
N PHE A 69 -11.97 -3.44 2.51
CA PHE A 69 -11.60 -4.71 1.87
C PHE A 69 -11.91 -4.78 0.37
N ALA A 70 -12.53 -3.74 -0.21
CA ALA A 70 -12.93 -3.77 -1.62
C ALA A 70 -11.71 -3.57 -2.54
N VAL A 71 -11.53 -4.46 -3.52
CA VAL A 71 -10.52 -4.27 -4.58
C VAL A 71 -10.82 -3.00 -5.39
N ILE A 72 -12.08 -2.82 -5.79
CA ILE A 72 -12.59 -1.60 -6.41
C ILE A 72 -13.71 -1.01 -5.52
N PRO A 73 -13.67 0.29 -5.20
CA PRO A 73 -12.68 1.28 -5.65
C PRO A 73 -11.44 1.39 -4.75
N THR A 74 -11.50 0.90 -3.50
CA THR A 74 -10.48 1.19 -2.47
C THR A 74 -9.10 0.70 -2.83
N GLY A 75 -8.93 -0.59 -3.14
CA GLY A 75 -7.62 -1.17 -3.48
C GLY A 75 -6.96 -0.47 -4.67
N VAL A 76 -7.71 -0.21 -5.75
CA VAL A 76 -7.20 0.48 -6.95
C VAL A 76 -6.79 1.92 -6.64
N ALA A 77 -7.59 2.67 -5.88
CA ALA A 77 -7.25 4.04 -5.51
C ALA A 77 -6.01 4.09 -4.61
N VAL A 78 -5.91 3.18 -3.64
CA VAL A 78 -4.72 3.04 -2.78
C VAL A 78 -3.49 2.71 -3.61
N TRP A 79 -3.56 1.71 -4.49
CA TRP A 79 -2.46 1.32 -5.37
C TRP A 79 -1.98 2.48 -6.26
N ILE A 80 -2.91 3.18 -6.93
CA ILE A 80 -2.56 4.34 -7.77
C ILE A 80 -1.89 5.43 -6.91
N GLY A 81 -2.44 5.73 -5.73
CA GLY A 81 -1.84 6.67 -4.78
C GLY A 81 -0.42 6.26 -4.37
N THR A 82 -0.23 5.01 -3.95
CA THR A 82 1.05 4.42 -3.56
C THR A 82 2.11 4.59 -4.65
N VAL A 83 1.77 4.28 -5.90
CA VAL A 83 2.72 4.38 -7.02
C VAL A 83 2.98 5.83 -7.40
N VAL A 84 1.94 6.62 -7.68
CA VAL A 84 2.08 7.98 -8.22
C VAL A 84 2.79 8.88 -7.20
N VAL A 85 2.28 8.94 -5.97
CA VAL A 85 2.87 9.79 -4.92
C VAL A 85 4.25 9.25 -4.53
N GLY A 86 4.42 7.93 -4.46
CA GLY A 86 5.71 7.31 -4.16
C GLY A 86 6.79 7.71 -5.16
N MET A 87 6.49 7.68 -6.46
CA MET A 87 7.45 8.09 -7.51
C MET A 87 7.71 9.60 -7.50
N LEU A 88 6.67 10.41 -7.28
CA LEU A 88 6.83 11.86 -7.18
C LEU A 88 7.71 12.27 -6.00
N LEU A 89 7.49 11.69 -4.82
CA LEU A 89 8.29 11.95 -3.62
C LEU A 89 9.73 11.44 -3.75
N ARG A 90 9.93 10.29 -4.40
CA ARG A 90 11.29 9.81 -4.72
C ARG A 90 12.01 10.77 -5.65
N LYS A 91 11.35 11.23 -6.72
CA LYS A 91 11.91 12.24 -7.63
C LYS A 91 12.24 13.55 -6.89
N ALA A 92 11.34 14.01 -6.02
CA ALA A 92 11.53 15.24 -5.24
C ALA A 92 12.69 15.15 -4.23
N THR A 93 12.94 13.96 -3.69
CA THR A 93 14.05 13.71 -2.74
C THR A 93 15.33 13.22 -3.43
N SER A 94 15.42 13.37 -4.76
CA SER A 94 16.56 12.92 -5.57
C SER A 94 16.88 11.42 -5.42
N ALA A 95 15.90 10.63 -4.99
CA ALA A 95 16.00 9.17 -5.02
C ALA A 95 15.83 8.70 -6.48
N GLY A 96 16.64 7.71 -6.88
CA GLY A 96 16.59 7.18 -8.25
C GLY A 96 15.19 6.67 -8.62
N VAL A 97 14.69 7.14 -9.78
CA VAL A 97 13.46 6.66 -10.44
C VAL A 97 13.81 6.24 -11.86
N GLN A 98 14.18 4.96 -12.01
CA GLN A 98 14.42 4.37 -13.32
C GLN A 98 13.10 3.81 -13.87
N THR A 99 12.93 3.79 -15.20
CA THR A 99 11.72 3.25 -15.84
C THR A 99 11.45 1.80 -15.41
N SER A 100 12.50 0.97 -15.33
CA SER A 100 12.42 -0.40 -14.82
C SER A 100 11.90 -0.46 -13.38
N PHE A 101 12.38 0.45 -12.52
CA PHE A 101 11.90 0.55 -11.14
C PHE A 101 10.42 0.91 -11.09
N VAL A 102 9.95 1.85 -11.92
CA VAL A 102 8.52 2.22 -11.98
C VAL A 102 7.66 1.01 -12.31
N VAL A 103 8.03 0.24 -13.35
CA VAL A 103 7.28 -0.95 -13.79
C VAL A 103 7.26 -2.01 -12.70
N VAL A 104 8.44 -2.41 -12.19
CA VAL A 104 8.54 -3.46 -11.16
C VAL A 104 7.84 -3.05 -9.87
N ALA A 105 8.01 -1.81 -9.41
CA ALA A 105 7.35 -1.31 -8.21
C ALA A 105 5.82 -1.28 -8.39
N SER A 106 5.33 -0.85 -9.56
CA SER A 106 3.89 -0.82 -9.85
C SER A 106 3.29 -2.22 -9.82
N ILE A 107 3.95 -3.20 -10.43
CA ILE A 107 3.49 -4.60 -10.46
C ILE A 107 3.56 -5.22 -9.07
N ALA A 108 4.70 -5.09 -8.37
CA ALA A 108 4.87 -5.66 -7.04
C ALA A 108 3.86 -5.10 -6.04
N THR A 109 3.66 -3.78 -6.03
CA THR A 109 2.66 -3.15 -5.16
C THR A 109 1.23 -3.49 -5.58
N ALA A 110 0.92 -3.63 -6.89
CA ALA A 110 -0.38 -4.11 -7.35
C ALA A 110 -0.67 -5.52 -6.81
N VAL A 111 0.27 -6.46 -6.97
CA VAL A 111 0.13 -7.83 -6.50
C VAL A 111 -0.08 -7.87 -5.00
N LEU A 112 0.70 -7.11 -4.23
CA LEU A 112 0.58 -7.09 -2.78
C LEU A 112 -0.75 -6.47 -2.34
N LEU A 113 -1.02 -5.21 -2.71
CA LEU A 113 -2.16 -4.42 -2.21
C LEU A 113 -3.51 -4.92 -2.74
N LEU A 114 -3.58 -5.33 -4.01
CA LEU A 114 -4.81 -5.85 -4.61
C LEU A 114 -4.99 -7.34 -4.31
N GLY A 115 -3.89 -8.10 -4.28
CA GLY A 115 -3.93 -9.54 -4.06
C GLY A 115 -4.50 -9.92 -2.71
N TRP A 116 -4.07 -9.27 -1.62
CA TRP A 116 -4.59 -9.60 -0.28
C TRP A 116 -6.09 -9.30 -0.16
N ARG A 117 -6.61 -8.30 -0.88
CA ARG A 117 -8.05 -7.99 -0.97
C ARG A 117 -8.83 -8.96 -1.85
N ALA A 118 -8.21 -9.46 -2.91
CA ALA A 118 -8.83 -10.38 -3.85
C ALA A 118 -9.00 -11.79 -3.27
N VAL A 119 -8.06 -12.27 -2.43
CA VAL A 119 -8.10 -13.65 -1.90
C VAL A 119 -9.38 -13.97 -1.12
N PRO A 120 -9.83 -13.15 -0.14
CA PRO A 120 -11.11 -13.39 0.52
C PRO A 120 -12.30 -13.25 -0.44
N ALA A 121 -12.26 -12.27 -1.34
CA ALA A 121 -13.35 -12.01 -2.29
C ALA A 121 -13.61 -13.20 -3.23
N LEU A 122 -12.57 -13.96 -3.58
CA LEU A 122 -12.68 -15.18 -4.38
C LEU A 122 -13.27 -16.35 -3.58
N ARG A 123 -12.95 -16.47 -2.28
CA ARG A 123 -13.46 -17.52 -1.40
C ARG A 123 -14.95 -17.40 -1.06
N HIS A 124 -15.52 -16.21 -1.20
CA HIS A 124 -16.96 -15.98 -0.96
C HIS A 124 -17.83 -16.18 -2.21
N ARG A 125 -17.25 -16.55 -3.37
CA ARG A 125 -17.98 -16.77 -4.64
C ARG A 125 -18.15 -18.24 -5.02
N SER A 126 -17.64 -19.17 -4.20
CA SER A 126 -17.72 -20.62 -4.36
C SER A 126 -18.67 -21.22 -3.32
#